data_AF-A0AAW8UK23-F1
#
_entry.id   AF-A0AAW8UK23-F1
#
_cell.length_a   1.000
_cell.length_b   1.000
_cell.length_c   1.000
_cell.angle_alpha   90.00
_cell.angle_beta   90.00
_cell.angle_gamma   90.00
#
_symmetry.space_group_name_H-M   'P 1'
#
loop_
_entity.id
_entity.type
_entity.pdbx_description
1 polymer ?
#
loop_
_entity_poly.entity_id
_entity_poly.type
_entity_poly.pdbx_seq_one_letter_code
_entity_poly.pdbx_strand_id
1 'polypeptide(L)' 'IGFENELWAAADAMRGNVSASDYRKIVVGLIFLKYVSDAFDFRYQELLKAEDYYEGDEEDRDAYIEKNVFFVPET' A
#
# COMPACT_ATOMS: atom_id res chain seq x y z
N ILE A 1 -19.29 10.42 -2.78
CA ILE A 1 -18.48 10.12 -3.98
C ILE A 1 -18.19 11.48 -4.63
N GLY A 2 -16.92 11.89 -4.69
CA GLY A 2 -16.54 13.28 -5.03
C GLY A 2 -15.05 13.61 -4.94
N PHE A 3 -14.22 12.67 -4.50
CA PHE A 3 -12.76 12.83 -4.38
C PHE A 3 -12.01 12.61 -5.70
N GLU A 4 -12.66 12.02 -6.71
CA GLU A 4 -12.01 11.69 -7.99
C GLU A 4 -11.56 12.94 -8.73
N ASN A 5 -12.38 14.00 -8.75
CA ASN A 5 -12.01 15.27 -9.41
C ASN A 5 -10.82 15.95 -8.74
N GLU A 6 -10.74 15.87 -7.41
CA GLU A 6 -9.66 16.47 -6.63
C GLU A 6 -8.35 15.68 -6.82
N LEU A 7 -8.42 14.34 -6.81
CA LEU A 7 -7.30 13.46 -7.15
C LEU A 7 -6.83 13.67 -8.59
N TRP A 8 -7.76 13.86 -9.53
CA TRP A 8 -7.43 14.11 -10.93
C TRP A 8 -6.73 15.45 -11.13
N ALA A 9 -7.22 16.50 -10.46
CA ALA A 9 -6.58 17.82 -10.48
C ALA A 9 -5.18 17.80 -9.83
N ALA A 10 -5.03 17.11 -8.71
CA ALA A 10 -3.73 16.94 -8.05
C ALA A 10 -2.73 16.16 -8.94
N ALA A 11 -3.19 15.09 -9.59
CA ALA A 11 -2.37 14.31 -10.51
C ALA A 11 -1.93 15.12 -11.74
N ASP A 12 -2.81 15.94 -12.31
CA ASP A 12 -2.45 16.80 -13.45
C ASP A 12 -1.44 17.88 -13.06
N ALA A 13 -1.58 18.47 -11.85
CA ALA A 13 -0.60 19.40 -11.30
C ALA A 13 0.78 18.74 -11.08
N MET A 14 0.81 17.50 -10.58
CA MET A 14 2.05 16.74 -10.34
C MET A 14 2.72 16.23 -11.63
N ARG A 15 1.94 15.95 -12.68
CA ARG A 15 2.45 15.43 -13.96
C ARG A 15 3.36 16.42 -14.69
N GLY A 16 3.10 17.73 -14.55
CA GLY A 16 3.84 18.78 -15.24
C GLY A 16 3.91 18.54 -16.75
N ASN A 17 5.11 18.56 -17.31
CA ASN A 17 5.34 18.40 -18.77
C ASN A 17 5.40 16.94 -19.25
N VAL A 18 5.24 15.95 -18.36
CA VAL A 18 5.32 14.52 -18.74
C VAL A 18 4.07 14.11 -19.51
N SER A 19 4.20 13.30 -20.57
CA SER A 19 3.05 12.79 -21.30
C SER A 19 2.12 11.97 -20.38
N ALA A 20 0.80 12.00 -20.61
CA ALA A 20 -0.14 11.23 -19.81
C ALA A 20 0.16 9.71 -19.84
N SER A 21 0.66 9.21 -20.97
CA SER A 21 1.01 7.79 -21.15
C SER A 21 2.18 7.37 -20.25
N ASP A 22 3.21 8.21 -20.15
CA ASP A 22 4.39 7.91 -19.33
C ASP A 22 4.14 8.17 -17.85
N TYR A 23 3.38 9.22 -17.52
CA TYR A 23 2.94 9.48 -16.14
C TYR A 23 2.10 8.32 -15.59
N ARG A 24 1.21 7.73 -16.41
CA ARG A 24 0.41 6.57 -16.03
C ARG A 24 1.28 5.40 -15.55
N LYS A 25 2.39 5.10 -16.25
CA LYS A 25 3.27 3.97 -15.87
C LYS A 25 3.85 4.16 -14.48
N ILE A 26 4.27 5.38 -14.16
CA ILE A 26 4.87 5.72 -12.86
C ILE A 26 3.78 5.74 -11.78
N VAL A 27 2.68 6.46 -12.00
CA VAL A 27 1.66 6.67 -10.98
C VAL A 27 0.95 5.37 -10.61
N VAL A 28 0.70 4.47 -11.58
CA VAL A 28 0.12 3.15 -11.30
C VAL A 28 1.09 2.30 -10.45
N GLY A 29 2.39 2.37 -10.73
CA GLY A 29 3.41 1.72 -9.89
C GLY A 29 3.44 2.27 -8.47
N LEU A 30 3.33 3.59 -8.30
CA LEU A 30 3.31 4.23 -6.98
C LEU A 30 2.02 3.92 -6.19
N ILE A 31 0.86 3.90 -6.86
CA ILE A 31 -0.42 3.50 -6.24
C ILE A 31 -0.34 2.04 -5.80
N PHE A 32 0.22 1.16 -6.64
CA PHE A 32 0.44 -0.23 -6.27
C PHE A 32 1.36 -0.37 -5.06
N LEU A 33 2.50 0.34 -5.05
CA LEU A 33 3.43 0.31 -3.92
C LEU A 33 2.77 0.81 -2.62
N LYS A 34 2.03 1.93 -2.71
CA LYS A 34 1.27 2.46 -1.58
C LYS A 34 0.25 1.45 -1.06
N TYR A 35 -0.50 0.81 -1.97
CA TYR A 35 -1.46 -0.23 -1.61
C TYR A 35 -0.80 -1.40 -0.88
N VAL A 36 0.32 -1.92 -1.39
CA VAL A 36 1.03 -3.04 -0.76
C VAL A 36 1.58 -2.64 0.61
N SER A 37 2.18 -1.45 0.73
CA SER A 37 2.69 -0.93 2.01
C SER A 37 1.57 -0.79 3.03
N ASP A 38 0.42 -0.22 2.62
CA ASP A 38 -0.72 -0.03 3.51
C ASP A 38 -1.33 -1.35 3.94
N ALA A 39 -1.48 -2.30 3.00
CA ALA A 39 -2.00 -3.63 3.32
C ALA A 39 -1.10 -4.37 4.33
N PHE A 40 0.23 -4.24 4.18
CA PHE A 40 1.19 -4.76 5.15
C PHE A 40 1.04 -4.09 6.51
N ASP A 41 1.06 -2.76 6.58
CA ASP A 41 0.91 -2.00 7.82
C ASP A 41 -0.41 -2.34 8.55
N PHE A 42 -1.52 -2.46 7.81
CA PHE A 42 -2.79 -2.86 8.38
C PHE A 42 -2.72 -4.26 8.97
N ARG A 43 -2.16 -5.24 8.24
CA ARG A 43 -2.04 -6.61 8.72
C ARG A 43 -1.11 -6.72 9.93
N TYR A 44 0.02 -6.02 9.90
CA TYR A 44 0.95 -5.93 11.02
C TYR A 44 0.24 -5.41 12.28
N GLN A 45 -0.52 -4.31 12.15
CA GLN A 45 -1.30 -3.75 13.25
C GLN A 45 -2.45 -4.65 13.73
N GLU A 46 -3.05 -5.45 12.85
CA GLU A 46 -4.04 -6.46 13.24
C GLU A 46 -3.40 -7.56 14.09
N LEU A 47 -2.21 -8.05 13.69
CA LEU A 47 -1.48 -9.09 14.42
C LEU A 47 -1.08 -8.61 15.81
N LEU A 48 -0.50 -7.39 15.93
CA LEU A 48 -0.14 -6.79 17.22
C LEU A 48 -1.32 -6.59 18.18
N LYS A 49 -2.56 -6.52 17.66
CA LYS A 49 -3.78 -6.28 18.46
C LYS A 49 -4.60 -7.55 18.65
N ALA A 50 -4.12 -8.70 18.17
CA ALA A 50 -4.80 -9.98 18.37
C ALA A 50 -4.84 -10.33 19.86
N GLU A 51 -5.96 -10.90 20.33
CA GLU A 51 -6.12 -11.26 21.74
C GLU A 51 -5.14 -12.36 22.18
N ASP A 52 -4.72 -13.20 21.23
CA ASP A 52 -3.78 -14.31 21.37
C ASP A 52 -2.37 -13.97 20.87
N TYR A 53 -2.04 -12.68 20.74
CA TYR A 53 -0.73 -12.22 20.27
C TYR A 53 0.42 -12.71 21.16
N TYR A 54 1.44 -13.28 20.51
CA TYR A 54 2.75 -13.58 21.09
C TYR A 54 3.85 -12.77 20.36
N GLU A 55 4.91 -12.42 21.09
CA GLU A 55 6.06 -11.69 20.53
C GLU A 55 6.66 -12.47 19.34
N GLY A 56 6.72 -11.83 18.16
CA GLY A 56 7.21 -12.43 16.92
C GLY A 56 6.12 -12.91 15.97
N ASP A 57 4.84 -12.92 16.36
CA ASP A 57 3.72 -13.23 15.45
C ASP A 57 3.62 -12.23 14.29
N GLU A 58 4.01 -10.97 14.53
CA GLU A 58 4.07 -9.93 13.52
C GLU A 58 5.15 -10.17 12.45
N GLU A 59 6.13 -11.03 12.74
CA GLU A 59 7.20 -11.45 11.83
C GLU A 59 6.90 -12.79 11.15
N ASP A 60 5.78 -13.45 11.50
CA ASP A 60 5.38 -14.70 10.88
C ASP A 60 4.80 -14.47 9.49
N ARG A 61 5.54 -14.91 8.47
CA ARG A 61 5.18 -14.77 7.06
C ARG A 61 3.88 -15.49 6.70
N ASP A 62 3.57 -16.60 7.36
CA ASP A 62 2.37 -17.38 7.07
C ASP A 62 1.10 -16.60 7.43
N ALA A 63 1.17 -15.78 8.48
CA ALA A 63 0.07 -14.91 8.92
C ALA A 63 -0.29 -13.83 7.87
N TYR A 64 0.65 -13.41 7.03
CA TYR A 64 0.41 -12.48 5.91
C TYR A 64 -0.11 -13.20 4.66
N ILE A 65 0.47 -14.38 4.36
CA ILE A 65 0.06 -15.20 3.23
C ILE A 65 -1.41 -15.62 3.35
N GLU A 66 -1.88 -15.95 4.56
CA GLU A 66 -3.29 -16.29 4.82
C GLU A 66 -4.26 -15.18 4.37
N LYS A 67 -3.83 -13.91 4.48
CA LYS A 67 -4.62 -12.74 4.07
C LYS A 67 -4.27 -12.23 2.67
N ASN A 68 -3.43 -12.96 1.92
CA ASN A 68 -2.90 -12.53 0.61
C ASN A 68 -2.19 -11.17 0.68
N VAL A 69 -1.54 -10.88 1.80
CA VAL A 69 -0.73 -9.68 2.00
C VAL A 69 0.73 -10.03 1.73
N PHE A 70 1.43 -9.18 0.96
CA PHE A 70 2.86 -9.35 0.76
C PHE A 70 3.61 -9.01 2.05
N PHE A 71 4.41 -9.94 2.55
CA PHE A 71 5.33 -9.67 3.66
C PHE A 71 6.49 -8.79 3.18
N VAL A 72 6.69 -7.64 3.84
CA VAL A 72 7.76 -6.70 3.53
C VAL A 72 8.77 -6.71 4.69
N PRO A 73 9.98 -7.27 4.50
CA PRO A 73 10.98 -7.29 5.56
C PRO A 73 11.54 -5.89 5.82
N GLU A 74 11.94 -5.62 7.06
CA GLU A 74 12.72 -4.42 7.38
C GLU A 74 14.05 -4.43 6.62
N THR A 75 14.48 -3.24 6.13
CA THR A 75 15.69 -3.07 5.31
C THR A 75 16.88 -2.64 6.15
#